data_AF-A0A953YJF8-F1
#
_entry.id   AF-A0A953YJF8-F1
#
_cell.length_a   1.000
_cell.length_b   1.000
_cell.length_c   1.000
_cell.angle_alpha   90.00
_cell.angle_beta   90.00
_cell.angle_gamma   90.00
#
_symmetry.space_group_name_H-M   'P 1'
#
loop_
_entity.id
_entity.type
_entity.pdbx_description
1 polymer ?
#
loop_
_entity_poly.entity_id
_entity_poly.type
_entity_poly.pdbx_seq_one_letter_code
_entity_poly.pdbx_strand_id
1 'polypeptide(L)' 'MPARLRQQYVETIRPALQQQFNYQNVHEIPKLDKIVLNMGVGEAVADSKKIDAAVGDMTLIAGQKPVVTRARNS' A
#
# COMPACT_ATOMS: atom_id res chain seq x y z
N MET A 1 2.67 -19.06 -6.41
CA MET A 1 1.52 -19.21 -5.49
C MET A 1 0.77 -17.89 -5.44
N PRO A 2 -0.57 -17.85 -5.55
CA PRO A 2 -1.32 -16.62 -5.36
C PRO A 2 -1.11 -16.11 -3.93
N ALA A 3 -1.05 -14.79 -3.72
CA ALA A 3 -0.95 -14.22 -2.37
C ALA A 3 -2.16 -14.66 -1.52
N ARG A 4 -1.94 -15.08 -0.27
CA ARG A 4 -2.99 -15.59 0.64
C ARG A 4 -4.22 -14.68 0.71
N LEU A 5 -3.99 -13.36 0.84
CA LEU A 5 -5.05 -12.36 0.91
C LEU A 5 -5.86 -12.25 -0.39
N ARG A 6 -5.24 -12.48 -1.55
CA ARG A 6 -5.95 -12.49 -2.84
C ARG A 6 -6.91 -13.66 -2.94
N GLN A 7 -6.52 -14.84 -2.47
CA GLN A 7 -7.41 -16.01 -2.43
C GLN A 7 -8.59 -15.77 -1.50
N GLN A 8 -8.31 -15.31 -0.27
CA GLN A 8 -9.36 -14.96 0.70
C GLN A 8 -10.34 -13.90 0.16
N TYR A 9 -9.84 -12.91 -0.58
CA TYR A 9 -10.70 -11.91 -1.22
C TYR A 9 -11.65 -12.53 -2.25
N VAL A 10 -11.13 -13.38 -3.13
CA VAL A 10 -11.91 -13.99 -4.22
C VAL A 10 -12.91 -15.01 -3.71
N GLU A 11 -12.50 -15.85 -2.76
CA GLU A 11 -13.28 -17.02 -2.32
C GLU A 11 -14.29 -16.68 -1.23
N THR A 12 -13.97 -15.73 -0.34
CA THR A 12 -14.78 -15.47 0.86
C THR A 12 -15.37 -14.06 0.87
N ILE A 13 -14.53 -13.03 0.69
CA ILE A 13 -14.96 -11.64 0.90
C ILE A 13 -15.88 -11.17 -0.24
N ARG A 14 -15.52 -11.45 -1.49
CA ARG A 14 -16.28 -11.01 -2.66
C ARG A 14 -17.71 -11.59 -2.69
N PRO A 15 -17.95 -12.90 -2.46
CA PRO A 15 -19.31 -13.43 -2.35
C PRO A 15 -20.09 -12.85 -1.17
N ALA A 16 -19.45 -12.67 0.00
CA ALA A 16 -20.09 -12.11 1.18
C ALA A 16 -20.55 -10.66 0.93
N LEU A 17 -19.72 -9.82 0.30
CA LEU A 17 -20.09 -8.46 -0.07
C LEU A 17 -21.20 -8.41 -1.12
N GLN A 18 -21.18 -9.33 -2.09
CA GLN A 18 -22.24 -9.41 -3.09
C GLN A 18 -23.59 -9.74 -2.45
N GLN A 19 -23.63 -10.68 -1.51
CA GLN A 19 -24.85 -11.05 -0.80
C GLN A 19 -25.33 -9.95 0.16
N GLN A 20 -24.41 -9.31 0.89
CA GLN A 20 -24.75 -8.29 1.87
C GLN A 20 -25.31 -7.01 1.23
N PHE A 21 -24.74 -6.58 0.10
CA PHE A 21 -25.11 -5.32 -0.55
C PHE A 21 -25.90 -5.52 -1.85
N ASN A 22 -26.18 -6.78 -2.20
CA ASN A 22 -27.00 -7.20 -3.34
C ASN A 22 -26.57 -6.55 -4.68
N TYR A 23 -25.26 -6.44 -4.89
CA TYR A 23 -24.67 -5.88 -6.11
C TYR A 23 -25.12 -6.68 -7.35
N GLN A 24 -25.66 -6.00 -8.35
CA GLN A 24 -26.12 -6.64 -9.59
C GLN A 24 -24.96 -6.88 -10.56
N ASN A 25 -23.96 -5.99 -10.54
CA ASN A 25 -22.79 -6.13 -11.37
C ASN A 25 -21.59 -6.59 -10.53
N VAL A 26 -20.93 -7.62 -11.05
CA VAL A 26 -19.71 -8.21 -10.49
C VAL A 26 -18.56 -7.20 -10.39
N HIS A 27 -18.59 -6.12 -11.19
CA HIS A 27 -17.62 -5.04 -11.16
C HIS A 27 -17.90 -3.95 -10.12
N GLU A 28 -19.10 -3.91 -9.53
CA GLU A 28 -19.44 -2.98 -8.44
C GLU A 28 -18.84 -3.41 -7.09
N ILE A 29 -18.47 -4.67 -6.97
CA ILE A 29 -17.90 -5.20 -5.73
C ILE A 29 -16.57 -4.48 -5.45
N PRO A 30 -16.41 -3.82 -4.28
CA PRO A 30 -15.22 -3.03 -3.96
C PRO A 30 -13.93 -3.84 -4.03
N LYS A 31 -12.89 -3.24 -4.62
CA LYS A 31 -11.55 -3.82 -4.78
C LYS A 31 -10.49 -2.87 -4.21
N LEU A 32 -9.36 -3.44 -3.79
CA LEU A 32 -8.17 -2.67 -3.46
C LEU A 32 -7.46 -2.26 -4.76
N ASP A 33 -7.36 -0.96 -5.00
CA ASP A 33 -6.67 -0.39 -6.17
C ASP A 33 -5.17 -0.21 -5.92
N LYS A 34 -4.80 0.50 -4.85
CA LYS A 34 -3.40 0.68 -4.44
C LYS A 34 -3.26 0.88 -2.94
N ILE A 35 -2.11 0.49 -2.40
CA ILE A 35 -1.68 0.79 -1.03
C ILE A 35 -0.44 1.68 -1.14
N VAL A 36 -0.51 2.89 -0.59
CA VAL A 36 0.60 3.84 -0.60
C VAL A 36 1.24 3.85 0.79
N LEU A 37 2.54 3.58 0.85
CA LEU A 37 3.34 3.67 2.07
C LEU A 37 4.06 5.01 2.08
N ASN A 38 3.98 5.73 3.19
CA ASN A 38 4.66 7.00 3.42
C ASN A 38 5.36 6.96 4.78
N MET A 39 6.61 7.40 4.82
CA MET A 39 7.38 7.56 6.05
C MET A 39 7.84 9.00 6.17
N GLY A 40 7.39 9.68 7.23
CA GLY A 40 7.84 11.02 7.57
C GLY A 40 9.22 10.97 8.23
N VAL A 41 10.24 11.51 7.55
CA VAL A 41 11.63 11.57 8.03
C VAL A 41 12.07 13.02 8.29
N GLY A 42 11.18 13.83 8.86
CA GLY A 42 11.33 15.30 8.99
C GLY A 42 12.57 15.76 9.78
N GLU A 43 12.93 15.07 10.85
CA GLU A 43 14.12 15.39 11.67
C GLU A 43 15.43 14.93 11.00
N ALA A 44 15.34 14.00 10.05
CA ALA A 44 16.46 13.44 9.32
C ALA A 44 16.81 14.22 8.04
N VAL A 45 16.09 15.30 7.71
CA VAL A 45 16.36 16.12 6.52
C VAL A 45 17.78 16.70 6.54
N ALA A 46 18.30 17.03 7.73
CA ALA A 46 19.66 17.54 7.90
C ALA A 46 20.76 16.46 7.74
N ASP A 47 20.41 15.18 7.87
CA ASP A 47 21.36 14.06 7.82
C ASP A 47 21.00 13.07 6.71
N SER A 48 21.64 13.26 5.55
CA SER A 48 21.50 12.40 4.37
C SER A 48 21.59 10.90 4.67
N LYS A 49 22.42 10.47 5.64
CA LYS A 49 22.59 9.06 5.97
C LYS A 49 21.33 8.45 6.58
N LYS A 50 20.56 9.23 7.35
CA LYS A 50 19.31 8.78 7.95
C LYS A 50 18.21 8.62 6.91
N ILE A 51 18.20 9.48 5.88
CA ILE A 51 17.30 9.34 4.73
C ILE A 51 17.64 8.06 3.96
N ASP A 52 18.92 7.81 3.69
CA ASP A 52 19.36 6.60 2.99
C ASP A 52 19.04 5.32 3.78
N ALA A 53 19.19 5.35 5.10
CA ALA A 53 18.79 4.25 5.98
C ALA A 53 17.27 3.99 5.91
N ALA A 54 16.45 5.05 6.02
CA ALA A 54 14.99 4.93 5.90
C ALA A 54 14.54 4.40 4.53
N VAL A 55 15.23 4.81 3.45
CA VAL A 55 15.01 4.26 2.10
C VAL A 55 15.38 2.77 2.06
N GLY A 56 16.49 2.38 2.69
CA GLY A 56 16.91 0.98 2.82
C GLY A 56 15.85 0.13 3.53
N ASP A 57 15.40 0.55 4.70
CA ASP A 57 14.40 -0.16 5.50
C ASP A 57 13.07 -0.29 4.76
N MET A 58 12.60 0.79 4.15
CA MET A 58 11.36 0.75 3.37
C MET A 58 11.49 -0.11 2.12
N THR A 59 12.68 -0.17 1.50
CA THR A 59 12.94 -1.09 0.38
C THR A 59 12.87 -2.54 0.83
N LEU A 60 13.42 -2.87 2.00
CA LEU A 60 13.35 -4.21 2.57
C LEU A 60 11.92 -4.62 2.93
N ILE A 61 11.13 -3.70 3.47
CA ILE A 61 9.73 -3.96 3.87
C ILE A 61 8.81 -4.08 2.65
N ALA A 62 8.87 -3.11 1.74
CA ALA A 62 7.95 -3.03 0.60
C ALA A 62 8.39 -3.86 -0.61
N GLY A 63 9.66 -4.30 -0.65
CA GLY A 63 10.27 -4.94 -1.80
C GLY A 63 10.43 -4.02 -3.02
N GLN A 64 10.24 -2.71 -2.83
CA GLN A 64 10.29 -1.69 -3.88
C GLN A 64 11.07 -0.48 -3.37
N LYS A 65 11.87 0.12 -4.25
CA LYS A 65 12.61 1.33 -3.89
C LYS A 65 11.65 2.51 -3.73
N PRO A 66 11.57 3.14 -2.54
CA PRO A 66 10.68 4.26 -2.31
C PRO A 66 11.17 5.54 -3.01
N VAL A 67 10.23 6.44 -3.28
CA VAL A 67 10.50 7.76 -3.86
C VAL A 67 10.77 8.76 -2.74
N VAL A 68 11.91 9.45 -2.79
CA VAL A 68 12.25 10.50 -1.84
C VAL A 68 11.45 11.77 -2.16
N THR A 69 10.51 12.12 -1.29
CA THR A 69 9.68 13.33 -1.42
C THR A 69 10.38 14.54 -0.83
N ARG A 70 10.46 15.65 -1.57
CA ARG A 70 11.02 16.93 -1.10
C ARG A 70 9.91 17.88 -0.67
N ALA A 71 10.21 18.78 0.28
CA ALA A 71 9.28 19.82 0.70
C ALA A 71 8.90 20.71 -0.50
N ARG A 72 7.61 21.05 -0.60
CA ARG A 72 7.07 21.84 -1.72
C ARG A 72 7.29 23.35 -1.53
N ASN A 73 7.19 23.82 -0.30
CA ASN A 73 7.39 25.22 0.09
C ASN A 73 8.48 25.25 1.17
N SER A 74 9.41 26.19 1.04
CA SER A 74 10.49 26.47 1.99
C SER A 74 10.00 27.28 3.19
#